data_AF-A0AAP3G9M7-F1
#
_entry.id   AF-A0AAP3G9M7-F1
#
_cell.length_a   1.000
_cell.length_b   1.000
_cell.length_c   1.000
_cell.angle_alpha   90.00
_cell.angle_beta   90.00
_cell.angle_gamma   90.00
#
_symmetry.space_group_name_H-M   'P 1'
#
loop_
_entity.id
_entity.type
_entity.pdbx_description
1 polymer ?
#
loop_
_entity_poly.entity_id
_entity_poly.type
_entity_poly.pdbx_seq_one_letter_code
_entity_poly.pdbx_strand_id
1 'polypeptide(L)'
;MNYSEIIRVAISNKELSLTEICKLIRKHGYKTNKTYLSKLQNGKTPPASDSFNQIIAEVLGIDPIELKTAAYREKIPQEVLEKLQSQSKVNSA
;
A
#
# COMPACT_ATOMS: atom_id res chain seq x y z
N MET A 1 4.97 -7.54 -7.39
CA MET A 1 5.64 -6.71 -6.37
C MET A 1 4.93 -6.91 -5.05
N ASN A 2 5.67 -6.86 -3.96
CA ASN A 2 5.11 -6.77 -2.62
C ASN A 2 4.75 -5.31 -2.28
N TYR A 3 3.98 -5.09 -1.23
CA TYR A 3 3.47 -3.79 -0.80
C TYR A 3 4.62 -2.78 -0.58
N SER A 4 5.69 -3.21 0.08
CA SER A 4 6.83 -2.33 0.37
C SER A 4 7.57 -1.91 -0.91
N GLU A 5 7.69 -2.80 -1.90
CA GLU A 5 8.28 -2.51 -3.20
C GLU A 5 7.46 -1.51 -4.00
N ILE A 6 6.13 -1.65 -4.01
CA ILE A 6 5.23 -0.72 -4.70
C ILE A 6 5.43 0.69 -4.15
N ILE A 7 5.44 0.83 -2.82
CA ILE A 7 5.70 2.12 -2.17
C ILE A 7 7.10 2.63 -2.49
N ARG A 8 8.13 1.78 -2.39
CA ARG A 8 9.52 2.18 -2.65
C ARG A 8 9.68 2.71 -4.07
N VAL A 9 9.19 1.99 -5.07
CA VAL A 9 9.26 2.40 -6.48
C VAL A 9 8.48 3.69 -6.71
N ALA A 10 7.27 3.80 -6.16
CA ALA A 10 6.46 5.00 -6.31
C ALA A 10 7.10 6.24 -5.65
N ILE A 11 7.73 6.06 -4.49
CA ILE A 11 8.51 7.12 -3.82
C ILE A 11 9.73 7.50 -4.66
N SER A 12 10.47 6.53 -5.20
CA SER A 12 11.63 6.79 -6.06
C SER A 12 11.27 7.46 -7.39
N ASN A 13 10.08 7.19 -7.92
CA ASN A 13 9.58 7.83 -9.14
C ASN A 13 9.05 9.26 -8.90
N LYS A 14 8.74 9.60 -7.65
CA LYS A 14 8.43 10.97 -7.27
C LYS A 14 9.75 11.69 -7.02
N GLU A 15 9.98 12.80 -7.68
CA GLU A 15 11.08 13.73 -7.38
C GLU A 15 10.83 14.51 -6.07
N LEU A 16 10.34 13.81 -5.03
CA LEU A 16 9.95 14.37 -3.74
C LEU A 16 10.69 13.64 -2.63
N SER A 17 11.18 14.40 -1.66
CA SER A 17 11.71 13.82 -0.43
C SER A 17 10.60 13.19 0.42
N LEU A 18 10.97 12.23 1.28
CA LEU A 18 10.05 11.66 2.27
C LEU A 18 9.39 12.72 3.15
N THR A 19 10.08 13.84 3.42
CA THR A 19 9.54 14.96 4.19
C THR A 19 8.43 15.68 3.42
N GLU A 20 8.59 15.87 2.11
CA GLU A 20 7.57 16.49 1.26
C GLU A 20 6.36 15.57 1.09
N ILE A 21 6.58 14.27 0.90
CA ILE A 21 5.50 13.28 0.86
C ILE A 21 4.71 13.30 2.18
N CYS A 22 5.40 13.36 3.34
CA CYS A 22 4.73 13.54 4.63
C CYS A 22 3.87 14.80 4.69
N LYS A 23 4.36 15.93 4.13
CA LYS A 23 3.59 17.18 4.09
C LYS A 23 2.35 17.04 3.20
N LEU A 24 2.46 16.37 2.06
CA LEU A 24 1.33 16.10 1.18
C LEU A 24 0.27 15.25 1.90
N ILE A 25 0.66 14.11 2.48
CA ILE A 25 -0.27 13.23 3.23
C ILE A 25 -0.99 14.00 4.36
N ARG A 26 -0.30 14.91 5.05
CA ARG A 26 -0.90 15.78 6.08
C ARG A 26 -1.93 16.76 5.53
N LYS A 27 -1.74 17.28 4.30
CA LYS A 27 -2.73 18.12 3.62
C LYS A 27 -4.02 17.35 3.31
N HIS A 28 -3.94 16.03 3.12
CA HIS A 28 -5.10 15.13 2.98
C HIS A 28 -5.69 14.70 4.33
N GLY A 29 -5.34 15.37 5.43
CA GLY A 29 -5.93 15.13 6.75
C GLY A 29 -5.31 13.96 7.55
N TYR A 30 -4.25 13.32 7.04
CA TYR A 30 -3.61 12.19 7.73
C TYR A 30 -2.28 12.56 8.40
N LYS A 31 -2.16 12.24 9.69
CA LYS A 31 -0.92 12.43 10.44
C LYS A 31 0.04 11.28 10.13
N THR A 32 1.20 11.61 9.58
CA THR A 32 2.30 10.66 9.34
C THR A 32 3.66 11.29 9.65
N ASN A 33 4.74 10.50 9.63
CA ASN A 33 6.11 10.96 9.81
C ASN A 33 7.10 10.19 8.91
N LYS A 34 8.30 10.76 8.72
CA LYS A 34 9.35 10.22 7.85
C LYS A 34 9.77 8.81 8.27
N THR A 35 9.85 8.55 9.58
CA THR A 35 10.21 7.24 10.12
C THR A 35 9.19 6.17 9.74
N TYR A 36 7.90 6.49 9.77
CA TYR A 36 6.83 5.58 9.39
C TYR A 36 6.86 5.26 7.89
N LEU A 37 6.96 6.28 7.02
CA LEU A 37 7.12 6.06 5.58
C LEU A 37 8.38 5.25 5.24
N SER A 38 9.49 5.54 5.91
CA SER A 38 10.73 4.77 5.75
C SER A 38 10.56 3.31 6.18
N LYS A 39 9.83 3.04 7.26
CA LYS A 39 9.52 1.66 7.66
C LYS A 39 8.64 0.95 6.64
N LEU A 40 7.63 1.62 6.09
CA LEU A 40 6.72 1.08 5.07
C LEU A 40 7.47 0.68 3.79
N GLN A 41 8.27 1.59 3.20
CA GLN A 41 9.00 1.30 1.96
C GLN A 41 10.07 0.22 2.11
N ASN A 42 10.55 0.00 3.35
CA ASN A 42 11.58 -1.00 3.67
C ASN A 42 10.97 -2.32 4.18
N GLY A 43 9.64 -2.46 4.21
CA GLY A 43 8.97 -3.68 4.70
C GLY A 43 9.17 -3.95 6.19
N LYS A 44 9.60 -2.94 6.98
CA LYS A 44 9.85 -3.06 8.42
C LYS A 44 8.59 -2.90 9.27
N THR A 45 7.44 -2.68 8.63
CA THR A 45 6.13 -2.55 9.27
C THR A 45 5.10 -3.18 8.35
N PRO A 46 4.05 -3.81 8.89
CA PRO A 46 3.00 -4.41 8.06
C PRO A 46 2.31 -3.36 7.18
N PRO A 47 1.62 -3.80 6.10
CA PRO A 47 0.87 -2.90 5.25
C PRO A 47 -0.09 -2.02 6.05
N ALA A 48 -0.22 -0.75 5.66
CA ALA A 48 -1.00 0.22 6.42
C ALA A 48 -2.52 -0.06 6.33
N SER A 49 -3.33 0.77 6.99
CA SER A 49 -4.79 0.69 6.89
C SER A 49 -5.27 1.04 5.48
N ASP A 50 -6.45 0.56 5.09
CA ASP A 50 -7.01 0.82 3.75
C ASP A 50 -7.19 2.31 3.47
N SER A 51 -7.54 3.07 4.51
CA SER A 51 -7.70 4.52 4.43
C SER A 51 -6.36 5.24 4.24
N PHE A 52 -5.28 4.74 4.85
CA PHE A 52 -3.94 5.26 4.62
C PHE A 52 -3.42 4.87 3.24
N ASN A 53 -3.70 3.63 2.80
CA ASN A 53 -3.37 3.13 1.47
C ASN A 53 -4.04 3.97 0.38
N GLN A 54 -5.30 4.37 0.57
CA GLN A 54 -5.99 5.26 -0.34
C GLN A 54 -5.23 6.59 -0.52
N ILE A 55 -4.84 7.23 0.58
CA ILE A 55 -4.21 8.54 0.54
C ILE A 55 -2.78 8.47 0.01
N ILE A 56 -2.01 7.47 0.42
CA ILE A 56 -0.64 7.33 -0.09
C ILE A 56 -0.65 6.98 -1.58
N ALA A 57 -1.64 6.21 -2.05
CA ALA A 57 -1.83 5.93 -3.47
C ALA A 57 -2.14 7.22 -4.25
N GLU A 58 -3.04 8.06 -3.75
CA GLU A 58 -3.34 9.37 -4.36
C GLU A 58 -2.11 10.29 -4.40
N VAL A 59 -1.38 10.40 -3.28
CA VAL A 59 -0.18 11.25 -3.18
C VAL A 59 0.95 10.75 -4.10
N LEU A 60 1.16 9.44 -4.16
CA LEU A 60 2.22 8.81 -4.93
C LEU A 60 1.82 8.51 -6.38
N GLY A 61 0.55 8.67 -6.76
CA GLY A 61 0.05 8.34 -8.10
C GLY A 61 0.03 6.84 -8.40
N ILE A 62 -0.25 6.02 -7.38
CA ILE A 62 -0.39 4.56 -7.48
C ILE A 62 -1.87 4.23 -7.65
N ASP A 63 -2.20 3.13 -8.32
CA ASP A 63 -3.56 2.58 -8.25
C ASP A 63 -3.90 2.14 -6.80
N PRO A 64 -4.91 2.74 -6.15
CA PRO A 64 -5.30 2.36 -4.80
C PRO A 64 -5.72 0.90 -4.68
N ILE A 65 -6.28 0.30 -5.74
CA ILE A 65 -6.68 -1.10 -5.75
C ILE A 65 -5.46 -2.00 -5.76
N GLU A 66 -4.48 -1.74 -6.62
CA GLU A 66 -3.22 -2.49 -6.67
C GLU A 66 -2.50 -2.49 -5.31
N LEU A 67 -2.40 -1.32 -4.68
CA LEU A 67 -1.75 -1.19 -3.37
C LEU A 67 -2.50 -1.96 -2.27
N LYS A 68 -3.85 -1.90 -2.27
CA LYS A 68 -4.67 -2.66 -1.31
C LYS A 68 -4.58 -4.15 -1.57
N THR A 69 -4.58 -4.61 -2.82
CA THR A 69 -4.41 -6.02 -3.16
C THR A 69 -3.07 -6.55 -2.65
N ALA A 70 -1.99 -5.80 -2.81
CA ALA A 70 -0.69 -6.16 -2.24
C ALA A 70 -0.74 -6.21 -0.69
N ALA A 71 -1.39 -5.21 -0.06
CA ALA A 71 -1.56 -5.18 1.39
C ALA A 71 -2.33 -6.39 1.92
N TYR A 72 -3.42 -6.80 1.24
CA TYR A 72 -4.20 -7.95 1.62
C TYR A 72 -3.46 -9.26 1.36
N ARG A 73 -2.73 -9.39 0.25
CA ARG A 73 -1.93 -10.59 -0.05
C ARG A 73 -0.92 -10.88 1.05
N GLU A 74 -0.33 -9.85 1.66
CA GLU A 74 0.63 -10.02 2.76
C GLU A 74 -0.02 -10.24 4.12
N LYS A 75 -1.24 -9.71 4.34
CA LYS A 75 -1.96 -9.86 5.60
C LYS A 75 -2.75 -11.16 5.70
N ILE A 76 -3.28 -11.64 4.58
CA ILE A 76 -4.18 -12.79 4.53
C ILE A 76 -3.33 -14.07 4.52
N PRO A 77 -3.59 -15.03 5.42
CA PRO A 77 -2.96 -16.34 5.38
C PRO A 77 -3.20 -17.04 4.04
N GLN A 78 -2.20 -17.78 3.57
CA GLN A 78 -2.23 -18.45 2.27
C GLN A 78 -3.48 -19.33 2.07
N GLU A 79 -3.89 -20.07 3.11
CA GLU A 79 -5.09 -20.93 3.08
C GLU A 79 -6.39 -20.15 2.79
N VAL A 80 -6.50 -18.93 3.33
CA VAL A 80 -7.66 -18.06 3.11
C VAL A 80 -7.65 -17.50 1.70
N LEU A 81 -6.48 -17.12 1.17
CA LEU A 81 -6.34 -16.69 -0.23
C LEU A 81 -6.74 -17.79 -1.21
N GLU A 82 -6.30 -19.03 -0.98
CA GLU A 82 -6.64 -20.18 -1.81
C GLU A 82 -8.15 -20.45 -1.81
N LYS A 83 -8.79 -20.31 -0.64
CA LYS A 83 -10.25 -20.41 -0.53
C LYS A 83 -10.97 -19.32 -1.32
N LEU A 84 -10.53 -18.07 -1.28
CA LEU A 84 -11.14 -16.95 -2.04
C LEU A 84 -11.00 -17.15 -3.56
N GLN A 85 -9.85 -17.64 -4.02
CA GLN A 85 -9.61 -17.90 -5.44
C GLN A 85 -10.44 -19.07 -5.96
N SER A 86 -10.60 -20.13 -5.17
CA SER A 86 -11.44 -21.28 -5.56
C SER A 86 -12.92 -20.93 -5.72
N GLN A 87 -13.46 -20.01 -4.92
CA GLN A 87 -14.84 -19.53 -5.05
C GLN A 87 -15.08 -18.68 -6.31
N SER A 88 -14.07 -17.92 -6.75
CA SER A 88 -14.17 -17.07 -7.94
C SER A 88 -14.36 -17.86 -9.24
N LYS A 89 -13.87 -19.10 -9.30
CA LYS A 89 -14.01 -19.99 -10.47
C LYS A 89 -15.39 -20.63 -10.61
N VAL A 90 -16.18 -20.68 -9.54
CA VAL A 90 -17.49 -21.38 -9.53
C VAL A 90 -18.61 -20.51 -10.10
N ASN A 91 -18.48 -19.19 -10.09
CA ASN A 91 -19.51 -18.26 -10.60
C ASN A 91 -19.39 -17.92 -12.10
N SER A 92 -18.56 -18.65 -12.85
CA SER A 92 -18.35 -18.46 -14.30
C SER A 92 -18.83 -19.65 -15.13
N ALA A 93 -19.63 -20.55 -14.57
CA ALA A 93 -20.18 -21.75 -15.22
C ALA A 93 -21.70 -21.68 -15.32
#